data_AF-A0A2V6IVK5-F1
#
_entry.id   AF-A0A2V6IVK5-F1
#
_cell.length_a   1.000
_cell.length_b   1.000
_cell.length_c   1.000
_cell.angle_alpha   90.00
_cell.angle_beta   90.00
_cell.angle_gamma   90.00
#
_symmetry.space_group_name_H-M   'P 1'
#
loop_
_entity.id
_entity.type
_entity.pdbx_description
1 polymer ?
#
loop_
_entity_poly.entity_id
_entity_poly.type
_entity_poly.pdbx_seq_one_letter_code
_entity_poly.pdbx_strand_id
1 'polypeptide(L)'
;ISFYYFTTGGYMTSGTLEPTGEKFITHEDVKGDADGVTEVRSTSEILPDGKFHVKAEYLKNGEWTPGHEVTYQEAPGSKVVFK
;
A
#
# COMPACT_ATOMS: atom_id res chain seq x y z
N ILE A 1 -0.42 -3.89 13.57
CA ILE A 1 0.90 -3.23 13.39
C ILE A 1 0.62 -1.78 13.03
N SER A 2 1.39 -0.81 13.53
CA SER A 2 1.22 0.61 13.19
C SER A 2 2.45 1.12 12.43
N PHE A 3 2.24 1.95 11.41
CA PHE A 3 3.30 2.53 10.61
C PHE A 3 3.02 4.01 10.30
N TYR A 4 4.11 4.74 10.02
CA TYR A 4 4.08 6.16 9.69
C TYR A 4 5.09 6.42 8.59
N TYR A 5 4.72 7.18 7.56
CA TYR A 5 5.65 7.63 6.53
C TYR A 5 5.31 9.06 6.09
N PHE A 6 6.28 9.73 5.51
CA PHE A 6 6.10 11.03 4.86
C PHE A 6 6.76 10.98 3.49
N THR A 7 6.28 11.79 2.56
CA THR A 7 6.80 11.84 1.21
C THR A 7 7.45 13.20 0.95
N THR A 8 8.36 13.24 -0.03
CA THR A 8 8.89 14.51 -0.55
C THR A 8 7.82 15.34 -1.27
N GLY A 9 6.64 14.76 -1.54
CA GLY A 9 5.45 15.45 -2.05
C GLY A 9 4.67 16.22 -0.99
N GLY A 10 5.09 16.23 0.28
CA GLY A 10 4.50 17.11 1.30
C GLY A 10 3.27 16.53 2.02
N TYR A 11 3.08 15.22 1.99
CA TYR A 11 2.05 14.53 2.77
C TYR A 11 2.64 13.50 3.72
N MET A 12 1.94 13.26 4.82
CA MET A 12 2.26 12.29 5.85
C MET A 12 1.09 11.32 6.00
N THR A 13 1.43 10.06 6.20
CA THR A 13 0.48 8.98 6.40
C THR A 13 0.75 8.27 7.71
N SER A 14 -0.32 7.96 8.43
CA SER A 14 -0.30 7.01 9.54
C SER A 14 -1.27 5.89 9.22
N GLY A 15 -0.89 4.64 9.51
CA GLY A 15 -1.78 3.52 9.20
C GLY A 15 -1.60 2.33 10.12
N THR A 16 -2.55 1.41 10.00
CA THR A 16 -2.51 0.09 10.60
C THR A 16 -2.38 -0.98 9.54
N LEU A 17 -1.72 -2.06 9.90
CA LEU A 17 -1.67 -3.31 9.13
C LEU A 17 -2.15 -4.45 10.02
N GLU A 18 -3.09 -5.21 9.49
CA GLU A 18 -3.72 -6.38 10.11
C GLU A 18 -3.54 -7.61 9.21
N PRO A 19 -2.80 -8.63 9.68
CA PRO A 19 -2.74 -9.92 8.99
C PRO A 19 -4.07 -10.65 9.15
N THR A 20 -4.63 -11.13 8.03
CA THR A 20 -5.87 -11.91 7.96
C THR A 20 -5.65 -13.15 7.08
N GLY A 21 -5.21 -14.25 7.71
CA GLY A 21 -4.78 -15.45 6.98
C GLY A 21 -3.54 -15.16 6.12
N GLU A 22 -3.66 -15.37 4.81
CA GLU A 22 -2.60 -15.08 3.81
C GLU A 22 -2.65 -13.64 3.27
N LYS A 23 -3.57 -12.82 3.79
CA LYS A 23 -3.76 -11.43 3.37
C LYS A 23 -3.28 -10.46 4.44
N PHE A 24 -2.92 -9.26 4.01
CA PHE A 24 -2.66 -8.12 4.86
C PHE A 24 -3.64 -7.01 4.48
N ILE A 25 -4.37 -6.52 5.48
CA ILE A 25 -5.29 -5.41 5.32
C ILE A 25 -4.63 -4.17 5.90
N THR A 26 -4.60 -3.08 5.14
CA THR A 26 -4.14 -1.78 5.65
C THR A 26 -5.24 -0.75 5.59
N HIS A 27 -5.24 0.14 6.58
CA HIS A 27 -6.02 1.37 6.60
C HIS A 27 -5.09 2.50 6.99
N GLU A 28 -5.06 3.54 6.17
CA GLU A 28 -4.17 4.69 6.26
C GLU A 28 -4.97 5.99 6.33
N ASP A 29 -4.62 6.86 7.27
CA ASP A 29 -5.01 8.27 7.31
C ASP A 29 -3.93 9.11 6.63
N VAL A 30 -4.32 9.92 5.66
CA VAL A 30 -3.43 10.76 4.85
C VAL A 30 -3.67 12.25 5.17
N LYS A 31 -2.58 12.98 5.42
CA LYS A 31 -2.62 14.42 5.74
C LYS A 31 -1.61 15.19 4.89
N GLY A 32 -1.98 16.38 4.44
CA GLY A 32 -1.12 17.27 3.65
C GLY A 32 -1.57 17.35 2.19
N ASP A 33 -0.64 17.68 1.30
CA ASP A 33 -0.91 17.89 -0.12
C ASP A 33 -0.97 16.55 -0.89
N ALA A 34 -2.03 15.78 -0.63
CA ALA A 34 -2.25 14.45 -1.20
C ALA A 34 -3.33 14.42 -2.30
N ASP A 35 -3.46 15.52 -3.07
CA ASP A 35 -4.44 15.64 -4.17
C ASP A 35 -5.87 15.20 -3.77
N GLY A 36 -6.30 15.62 -2.58
CA GLY A 36 -7.64 15.33 -2.03
C GLY A 36 -7.85 13.92 -1.48
N VAL A 37 -6.82 13.06 -1.46
CA VAL A 37 -6.89 11.76 -0.78
C VAL A 37 -6.76 11.96 0.72
N THR A 38 -7.74 11.46 1.47
CA THR A 38 -7.77 11.56 2.94
C THR A 38 -7.53 10.22 3.62
N GLU A 39 -7.89 9.11 2.96
CA GLU A 39 -7.67 7.77 3.46
C GLU A 39 -7.28 6.83 2.33
N VAL A 40 -6.50 5.81 2.66
CA VAL A 40 -6.19 4.68 1.76
C VAL A 40 -6.55 3.40 2.48
N ARG A 41 -7.22 2.48 1.79
CA ARG A 41 -7.37 1.11 2.26
C ARG A 41 -6.78 0.16 1.24
N SER A 42 -6.11 -0.89 1.69
CA SER A 42 -5.52 -1.85 0.77
C SER A 42 -5.65 -3.29 1.26
N THR A 43 -5.68 -4.20 0.30
CA THR A 43 -5.47 -5.63 0.52
C THR A 43 -4.20 -6.04 -0.20
N SER A 44 -3.33 -6.74 0.50
CA SER A 44 -2.12 -7.33 -0.05
C SER A 44 -2.12 -8.84 0.18
N GLU A 45 -1.70 -9.63 -0.80
CA GLU A 45 -1.68 -11.09 -0.68
C GLU A 45 -0.53 -11.72 -1.48
N ILE A 46 0.01 -12.83 -0.96
CA ILE A 46 0.91 -13.68 -1.73
C ILE A 46 0.04 -14.70 -2.46
N LEU A 47 0.07 -14.66 -3.78
CA LEU A 47 -0.68 -15.56 -4.65
C LEU A 47 -0.07 -16.97 -4.65
N PRO A 48 -0.83 -18.02 -5.05
CA PRO A 48 -0.33 -19.39 -5.09
C PRO A 48 0.92 -19.60 -5.97
N ASP A 49 1.17 -18.72 -6.94
CA ASP A 49 2.36 -18.74 -7.80
C ASP A 49 3.56 -17.96 -7.22
N GLY A 50 3.45 -17.50 -5.97
CA GLY A 50 4.48 -16.75 -5.24
C GLY A 50 4.52 -15.26 -5.56
N LYS A 51 3.67 -14.75 -6.46
CA LYS A 51 3.59 -13.30 -6.73
C LYS A 51 2.94 -12.56 -5.57
N PHE A 52 3.36 -11.32 -5.35
CA PHE A 52 2.76 -10.45 -4.35
C PHE A 52 1.81 -9.46 -5.03
N HIS A 53 0.52 -9.57 -4.76
CA HIS A 53 -0.51 -8.71 -5.33
C HIS A 53 -1.00 -7.70 -4.28
N VAL A 54 -1.14 -6.44 -4.69
CA VAL A 54 -1.62 -5.34 -3.86
C VAL A 54 -2.69 -4.59 -4.61
N LYS A 55 -3.81 -4.32 -3.95
CA LYS A 55 -4.91 -3.50 -4.47
C LYS A 55 -5.34 -2.49 -3.42
N ALA A 56 -5.33 -1.22 -3.80
CA ALA A 56 -5.72 -0.11 -2.94
C ALA A 56 -6.95 0.62 -3.49
N GLU A 57 -7.67 1.27 -2.59
CA GLU A 57 -8.68 2.28 -2.88
C GLU A 57 -8.36 3.55 -2.12
N TYR A 58 -8.72 4.70 -2.72
CA TYR A 58 -8.49 6.01 -2.14
C TYR A 58 -9.82 6.67 -1.82
N LEU A 59 -9.94 7.17 -0.60
CA LEU A 59 -11.03 8.06 -0.22
C LEU A 59 -10.66 9.46 -0.72
N LYS A 60 -11.30 9.90 -1.80
CA LYS A 60 -11.10 11.22 -2.40
C LYS A 60 -12.45 11.91 -2.49
N ASN A 61 -12.54 13.12 -1.92
CA ASN A 61 -13.79 13.90 -1.89
C ASN A 61 -14.99 13.16 -1.26
N GLY A 62 -14.74 12.31 -0.26
CA GLY A 62 -15.78 11.53 0.43
C GLY A 62 -16.23 10.26 -0.28
N GLU A 63 -15.64 9.91 -1.42
CA GLU A 63 -15.95 8.70 -2.17
C GLU A 63 -14.72 7.79 -2.30
N TRP A 64 -14.93 6.49 -2.14
CA TRP A 64 -13.90 5.49 -2.40
C TRP A 64 -13.77 5.27 -3.91
N THR A 65 -12.57 5.46 -4.43
CA THR A 65 -12.24 5.27 -5.84
C THR A 65 -11.12 4.24 -5.99
N PRO A 66 -11.08 3.47 -7.09
CA PRO A 66 -9.98 2.56 -7.36
C PRO A 66 -8.64 3.29 -7.33
N GLY A 67 -7.71 2.79 -6.52
CA GLY A 67 -6.38 3.33 -6.37
C GLY A 67 -5.33 2.51 -7.10
N HIS A 68 -4.12 2.48 -6.56
CA HIS A 68 -3.02 1.69 -7.10
C HIS A 68 -3.30 0.19 -7.01
N GLU A 69 -3.03 -0.53 -8.08
CA GLU A 69 -3.08 -1.99 -8.15
C GLU A 69 -1.84 -2.49 -8.86
N VAL A 70 -1.14 -3.45 -8.25
CA VAL A 70 0.15 -3.92 -8.72
C VAL A 70 0.38 -5.36 -8.32
N THR A 71 1.08 -6.10 -9.19
CA THR A 71 1.56 -7.45 -8.89
C THR A 71 3.08 -7.46 -9.03
N TYR A 72 3.77 -7.71 -7.93
CA TYR A 72 5.21 -7.90 -7.89
C TYR A 72 5.55 -9.36 -8.10
N GLN A 73 6.65 -9.59 -8.83
CA GLN A 73 7.23 -10.90 -9.03
C GLN A 73 8.73 -10.81 -8.75
N GLU A 74 9.28 -11.84 -8.11
CA GLU A 74 10.72 -11.95 -7.93
C GLU A 74 11.44 -11.95 -9.29
N ALA A 75 12.49 -11.13 -9.42
CA ALA A 75 13.26 -11.03 -10.65
C ALA A 75 14.21 -12.25 -10.76
N PRO A 76 14.03 -13.16 -11.73
CA PRO A 76 14.80 -14.39 -11.79
C PRO A 76 16.30 -14.13 -11.90
N GLY A 77 17.09 -14.84 -11.08
CA GLY A 77 18.56 -14.75 -11.10
C GLY A 77 19.14 -13.43 -10.57
N SER A 78 18.30 -12.51 -10.08
CA SER A 78 18.77 -11.28 -9.45
C SER A 78 19.40 -11.58 -8.10
N LYS A 79 20.54 -10.95 -7.83
CA LYS A 79 21.21 -11.00 -6.52
C LYS A 79 21.30 -9.59 -5.99
N VAL A 80 21.03 -9.42 -4.69
CA VAL A 80 21.30 -8.15 -4.02
C VAL A 80 22.81 -7.93 -4.02
N VAL A 81 23.27 -6.84 -4.66
CA VAL A 81 24.68 -6.44 -4.67
C VAL A 81 24.81 -5.21 -3.78
N PHE A 82 25.43 -5.38 -2.62
CA PHE A 82 25.80 -4.26 -1.75
C PHE A 82 27.05 -3.58 -2.33
N LYS A 83 27.05 -2.26 -2.39
CA LYS A 83 28.22 -1.43 -2.74
C LYS A 83 28.68 -0.66 -1.52
#